data_AF-A0A971SB77-F1
#
_entry.id   AF-A0A971SB77-F1
#
_cell.length_a   1.000
_cell.length_b   1.000
_cell.length_c   1.000
_cell.angle_alpha   90.00
_cell.angle_beta   90.00
_cell.angle_gamma   90.00
#
_symmetry.space_group_name_H-M   'P 1'
#
loop_
_entity.id
_entity.type
_entity.pdbx_description
1 polymer ?
#
loop_
_entity_poly.entity_id
_entity_poly.type
_entity_poly.pdbx_seq_one_letter_code
_entity_poly.pdbx_strand_id
1 'polypeptide(L)'
;MRDKGIKFGFVGCGQGGGKIADLFAQRGYKAMAINTSPVDLAALTMIPNEHRICIGSRLGAGKDPRVGEEAIRSDASKVKAALEDYFYHDVDFVFISACLGGGTGTGVVSDTIEIARQVGLTTGCITTIPLTSESLEEHKNALKGLDILSDVAPTPLYLIDNELLRIKYGNKPVMGFWPMANESIVNSLDEINQIPNRPSNMFVFDREDFFRLLNTQGCFVPLRIEVEVTDSNDPTKLATACRQEIVRILRENSFQGEAIRVAALLVCPESYRVNAESIELVYQECQTLTNAPTLFRGLYIDKSLQRKIVLHLLLAGLDIPVNRLQQMRSKLQELSPEIVNRLNKRVSTNFSDDLIEWDNPNPLPASRRRSFGGKKEAGVPEGFVDVKSAMENVGKKQTAPENPTPVPLATNGATPQDPETYKVLTVDQILNLMETANTSEADDDKKKKGFWNQFKSNVKKR
;
A
#
# COMPACT_ATOMS: atom_id res chain seq x y z
N MET A 1 6.55 -25.30 14.33
CA MET A 1 5.93 -24.14 13.65
C MET A 1 4.46 -24.13 14.03
N ARG A 2 3.85 -22.95 14.28
CA ARG A 2 2.39 -22.88 14.47
C ARG A 2 1.73 -23.39 13.19
N ASP A 3 0.72 -24.24 13.32
CA ASP A 3 -0.01 -24.78 12.17
C ASP A 3 -0.86 -23.66 11.56
N LYS A 4 -0.56 -23.27 10.31
CA LYS A 4 -1.13 -22.10 9.62
C LYS A 4 -2.14 -22.58 8.58
N GLY A 5 -3.34 -22.00 8.59
CA GLY A 5 -4.46 -22.34 7.72
C GLY A 5 -4.14 -22.15 6.25
N ILE A 6 -3.93 -20.89 5.83
CA ILE A 6 -3.50 -20.54 4.48
C ILE A 6 -1.99 -20.26 4.51
N LYS A 7 -1.26 -20.78 3.52
CA LYS A 7 0.15 -20.42 3.31
C LYS A 7 0.22 -19.01 2.72
N PHE A 8 0.26 -18.02 3.60
CA PHE A 8 0.43 -16.63 3.18
C PHE A 8 1.87 -16.30 2.78
N GLY A 9 2.00 -15.59 1.67
CA GLY A 9 3.19 -14.83 1.28
C GLY A 9 2.98 -13.33 1.46
N PHE A 10 4.05 -12.57 1.66
CA PHE A 10 3.99 -11.12 1.83
C PHE A 10 5.01 -10.42 0.93
N VAL A 11 4.58 -9.37 0.23
CA VAL A 11 5.45 -8.52 -0.58
C VAL A 11 5.35 -7.09 -0.05
N GLY A 12 6.40 -6.60 0.60
CA GLY A 12 6.45 -5.27 1.18
C GLY A 12 6.98 -4.23 0.18
N CYS A 13 6.17 -3.23 -0.15
CA CYS A 13 6.50 -2.18 -1.11
C CYS A 13 6.83 -0.86 -0.41
N GLY A 14 8.02 -0.33 -0.71
CA GLY A 14 8.57 0.86 -0.06
C GLY A 14 8.94 0.62 1.41
N GLN A 15 9.29 1.70 2.12
CA GLN A 15 9.83 1.59 3.49
C GLN A 15 8.80 1.01 4.49
N GLY A 16 7.59 1.57 4.53
CA GLY A 16 6.55 1.14 5.47
C GLY A 16 6.04 -0.28 5.17
N GLY A 17 5.73 -0.57 3.91
CA GLY A 17 5.32 -1.90 3.47
C GLY A 17 6.41 -2.96 3.71
N GLY A 18 7.68 -2.61 3.46
CA GLY A 18 8.84 -3.43 3.79
C GLY A 18 8.89 -3.81 5.27
N LYS A 19 8.70 -2.84 6.18
CA LYS A 19 8.66 -3.10 7.63
C LYS A 19 7.51 -4.01 8.06
N ILE A 20 6.34 -3.89 7.43
CA ILE A 20 5.19 -4.77 7.71
C ILE A 20 5.51 -6.20 7.25
N ALA A 21 6.02 -6.37 6.03
CA ALA A 21 6.41 -7.68 5.50
C ALA A 21 7.54 -8.32 6.33
N ASP A 22 8.48 -7.53 6.85
CA ASP A 22 9.58 -7.99 7.71
C ASP A 22 9.07 -8.57 9.04
N LEU A 23 8.05 -7.96 9.64
CA LEU A 23 7.39 -8.52 10.82
C LEU A 23 6.62 -9.80 10.51
N PHE A 24 6.01 -9.93 9.33
CA PHE A 24 5.44 -11.22 8.91
C PHE A 24 6.54 -12.28 8.71
N ALA A 25 7.69 -11.92 8.17
CA ALA A 25 8.85 -12.81 8.11
C ALA A 25 9.27 -13.27 9.52
N GLN A 26 9.22 -12.38 10.52
CA GLN A 26 9.45 -12.72 11.92
C GLN A 26 8.47 -13.76 12.47
N ARG A 27 7.23 -13.80 11.97
CA ARG A 27 6.22 -14.83 12.28
C ARG A 27 6.37 -16.10 11.44
N GLY A 28 7.45 -16.22 10.67
CA GLY A 28 7.76 -17.37 9.83
C GLY A 28 6.86 -17.46 8.59
N TYR A 29 6.43 -16.34 8.02
CA TYR A 29 5.82 -16.31 6.68
C TYR A 29 6.88 -16.05 5.62
N LYS A 30 6.67 -16.55 4.39
CA LYS A 30 7.51 -16.16 3.25
C LYS A 30 7.27 -14.67 2.97
N ALA A 31 8.35 -13.89 2.93
CA ALA A 31 8.27 -12.47 2.73
C ALA A 31 9.39 -11.96 1.81
N MET A 32 9.05 -10.98 0.98
CA MET A 32 9.91 -10.26 0.05
C MET A 32 9.71 -8.76 0.24
N ALA A 33 10.72 -7.93 -0.06
CA ALA A 33 10.59 -6.48 -0.08
C ALA A 33 11.01 -5.90 -1.44
N ILE A 34 10.27 -4.91 -1.93
CA ILE A 34 10.55 -4.16 -3.15
C ILE A 34 10.68 -2.68 -2.79
N ASN A 35 11.81 -2.05 -3.13
CA ASN A 35 12.02 -0.64 -2.81
C ASN A 35 13.00 0.05 -3.79
N THR A 36 12.83 1.36 -3.96
CA THR A 36 13.77 2.21 -4.71
C THR A 36 14.93 2.71 -3.86
N SER A 37 14.91 2.47 -2.55
CA SER A 37 15.95 2.86 -1.59
C SER A 37 16.69 1.63 -1.04
N PRO A 38 17.98 1.44 -1.35
CA PRO A 38 18.76 0.33 -0.82
C PRO A 38 19.02 0.47 0.69
N VAL A 39 19.07 1.70 1.21
CA VAL A 39 19.24 1.97 2.64
C VAL A 39 18.03 1.46 3.43
N ASP A 40 16.82 1.69 2.91
CA ASP A 40 15.61 1.17 3.55
C ASP A 40 15.54 -0.36 3.51
N LEU A 41 16.02 -0.97 2.42
CA LEU A 41 16.12 -2.44 2.33
C LEU A 41 17.16 -3.00 3.30
N ALA A 42 18.28 -2.32 3.49
CA ALA A 42 19.32 -2.72 4.43
C ALA A 42 18.84 -2.69 5.89
N ALA A 43 17.86 -1.84 6.21
CA ALA A 43 17.28 -1.73 7.55
C ALA A 43 16.35 -2.90 7.94
N LEU A 44 15.93 -3.74 6.99
CA LEU A 44 15.13 -4.93 7.25
C LEU A 44 15.99 -6.02 7.93
N THR A 45 15.44 -6.72 8.91
CA THR A 45 16.20 -7.65 9.74
C THR A 45 15.82 -9.11 9.52
N MET A 46 14.61 -9.40 9.05
CA MET A 46 14.08 -10.76 8.96
C MET A 46 13.98 -11.27 7.52
N ILE A 47 13.68 -10.42 6.54
CA ILE A 47 13.65 -10.78 5.12
C ILE A 47 15.08 -11.03 4.64
N PRO A 48 15.42 -12.20 4.06
CA PRO A 48 16.76 -12.47 3.52
C PRO A 48 17.16 -11.51 2.39
N ASN A 49 18.46 -11.26 2.23
CA ASN A 49 18.97 -10.26 1.27
C ASN A 49 18.58 -10.56 -0.18
N GLU A 50 18.56 -11.84 -0.55
CA GLU A 50 18.14 -12.35 -1.86
C GLU A 50 16.66 -12.05 -2.18
N HIS A 51 15.84 -11.77 -1.18
CA HIS A 51 14.44 -11.39 -1.32
C HIS A 51 14.19 -9.89 -1.08
N ARG A 52 15.25 -9.07 -1.12
CA ARG A 52 15.20 -7.60 -1.06
C ARG A 52 15.47 -7.01 -2.44
N ILE A 53 14.42 -6.76 -3.20
CA ILE A 53 14.47 -6.35 -4.59
C ILE A 53 14.58 -4.82 -4.67
N CYS A 54 15.79 -4.33 -4.92
CA CYS A 54 16.01 -2.92 -5.22
C CYS A 54 15.68 -2.61 -6.68
N ILE A 55 14.89 -1.57 -6.93
CA ILE A 55 14.43 -1.17 -8.27
C ILE A 55 14.78 0.30 -8.58
N GLY A 56 14.88 0.63 -9.87
CA GLY A 56 15.14 1.99 -10.36
C GLY A 56 16.52 2.54 -10.01
N SER A 57 16.63 3.87 -9.90
CA SER A 57 17.88 4.63 -9.74
C SER A 57 18.57 4.50 -8.38
N ARG A 58 17.96 3.77 -7.43
CA ARG A 58 18.50 3.48 -6.08
C ARG A 58 18.66 4.69 -5.14
N LEU A 59 18.11 5.85 -5.48
CA LEU A 59 18.15 7.05 -4.64
C LEU A 59 16.90 7.22 -3.75
N GLY A 60 15.93 6.31 -3.86
CA GLY A 60 14.58 6.51 -3.31
C GLY A 60 13.71 7.41 -4.20
N ALA A 61 12.39 7.37 -3.95
CA ALA A 61 11.41 8.10 -4.76
C ALA A 61 11.09 9.52 -4.24
N GLY A 62 11.65 9.94 -3.09
CA GLY A 62 11.53 11.33 -2.61
C GLY A 62 10.10 11.86 -2.45
N LYS A 63 9.12 11.00 -2.11
CA LYS A 63 7.68 11.29 -2.08
C LYS A 63 7.01 11.55 -3.43
N ASP A 64 7.67 11.33 -4.57
CA ASP A 64 7.04 11.35 -5.88
C ASP A 64 6.64 9.93 -6.33
N PRO A 65 5.34 9.60 -6.45
CA PRO A 65 4.91 8.29 -6.91
C PRO A 65 5.35 7.95 -8.33
N ARG A 66 5.55 8.96 -9.20
CA ARG A 66 5.96 8.73 -10.60
C ARG A 66 7.32 8.05 -10.69
N VAL A 67 8.23 8.39 -9.78
CA VAL A 67 9.55 7.74 -9.69
C VAL A 67 9.41 6.27 -9.31
N GLY A 68 8.46 5.93 -8.43
CA GLY A 68 8.14 4.54 -8.09
C GLY A 68 7.57 3.78 -9.29
N GLU A 69 6.60 4.36 -9.97
CA GLU A 69 5.97 3.81 -11.17
C GLU A 69 6.97 3.54 -12.30
N GLU A 70 7.86 4.49 -12.59
CA GLU A 70 8.92 4.31 -13.60
C GLU A 70 9.91 3.23 -13.19
N ALA A 71 10.30 3.18 -11.91
CA ALA A 71 11.22 2.19 -11.38
C ALA A 71 10.67 0.77 -11.50
N ILE A 72 9.41 0.54 -11.12
CA ILE A 72 8.81 -0.80 -11.17
C ILE A 72 8.59 -1.26 -12.62
N ARG A 73 8.22 -0.35 -13.54
CA ARG A 73 8.06 -0.68 -14.96
C ARG A 73 9.39 -1.04 -15.62
N SER A 74 10.45 -0.29 -15.32
CA SER A 74 11.80 -0.54 -15.84
C SER A 74 12.34 -1.90 -15.37
N ASP A 75 12.03 -2.29 -14.14
CA ASP A 75 12.49 -3.54 -13.53
C ASP A 75 11.40 -4.63 -13.46
N ALA A 76 10.33 -4.53 -14.26
CA ALA A 76 9.17 -5.43 -14.17
C ALA A 76 9.56 -6.91 -14.34
N SER A 77 10.45 -7.21 -15.30
CA SER A 77 10.93 -8.58 -15.54
C SER A 77 11.69 -9.15 -14.34
N LYS A 78 12.47 -8.32 -13.66
CA LYS A 78 13.21 -8.70 -12.45
C LYS A 78 12.26 -9.02 -11.30
N VAL A 79 11.25 -8.18 -11.10
CA VAL A 79 10.23 -8.39 -10.05
C VAL A 79 9.40 -9.63 -10.35
N LYS A 80 8.99 -9.83 -11.60
CA LYS A 80 8.25 -11.01 -12.03
C LYS A 80 9.00 -12.30 -11.72
N ALA A 81 10.26 -12.40 -12.16
CA ALA A 81 11.10 -13.58 -11.90
C ALA A 81 11.25 -13.85 -10.40
N ALA A 82 11.52 -12.80 -9.61
CA ALA A 82 11.65 -12.95 -8.16
C ALA A 82 10.36 -13.48 -7.51
N LEU A 83 9.19 -12.98 -7.93
CA LEU A 83 7.90 -13.43 -7.41
C LEU A 83 7.61 -14.89 -7.79
N GLU A 84 7.86 -15.25 -9.05
CA GLU A 84 7.67 -16.61 -9.56
C GLU A 84 8.56 -17.61 -8.81
N ASP A 85 9.87 -17.34 -8.74
CA ASP A 85 10.85 -18.21 -8.10
C ASP A 85 10.56 -18.45 -6.61
N TYR A 86 10.07 -17.43 -5.90
CA TYR A 86 9.96 -17.50 -4.44
C TYR A 86 8.58 -17.94 -3.93
N PHE A 87 7.51 -17.60 -4.65
CA PHE A 87 6.13 -17.77 -4.17
C PHE A 87 5.35 -18.85 -4.91
N TYR A 88 5.50 -18.98 -6.24
CA TYR A 88 4.53 -19.69 -7.10
C TYR A 88 4.12 -21.10 -6.62
N HIS A 89 5.07 -21.90 -6.13
CA HIS A 89 4.80 -23.28 -5.71
C HIS A 89 4.46 -23.45 -4.21
N ASP A 90 4.71 -22.43 -3.39
CA ASP A 90 4.79 -22.61 -1.93
C ASP A 90 3.83 -21.72 -1.13
N VAL A 91 3.17 -20.75 -1.77
CA VAL A 91 2.15 -19.92 -1.13
C VAL A 91 0.84 -20.01 -1.88
N ASP A 92 -0.24 -20.01 -1.10
CA ASP A 92 -1.57 -20.11 -1.68
C ASP A 92 -2.18 -18.71 -1.91
N PHE A 93 -1.71 -17.70 -1.16
CA PHE A 93 -2.25 -16.34 -1.20
C PHE A 93 -1.17 -15.34 -0.81
N VAL A 94 -1.05 -14.23 -1.56
CA VAL A 94 -0.02 -13.20 -1.33
C VAL A 94 -0.65 -11.87 -0.94
N PHE A 95 -0.22 -11.29 0.17
CA PHE A 95 -0.54 -9.93 0.53
C PHE A 95 0.55 -8.97 0.06
N ILE A 96 0.15 -7.98 -0.74
CA ILE A 96 1.03 -6.88 -1.13
C ILE A 96 0.81 -5.74 -0.16
N SER A 97 1.84 -5.44 0.64
CA SER A 97 1.78 -4.39 1.65
C SER A 97 2.42 -3.11 1.16
N ALA A 98 1.70 -1.99 1.19
CA ALA A 98 2.23 -0.68 0.82
C ALA A 98 1.69 0.41 1.74
N CYS A 99 2.53 1.36 2.16
CA CYS A 99 2.04 2.55 2.85
C CYS A 99 1.79 3.65 1.81
N LEU A 100 0.53 4.09 1.68
CA LEU A 100 0.20 5.19 0.78
C LEU A 100 0.67 6.51 1.39
N GLY A 101 0.92 7.49 0.53
CA GLY A 101 1.42 8.80 0.92
C GLY A 101 2.90 8.99 0.60
N GLY A 102 3.68 7.92 0.57
CA GLY A 102 5.07 7.95 0.07
C GLY A 102 5.16 7.95 -1.45
N GLY A 103 6.39 8.02 -1.97
CA GLY A 103 6.65 7.90 -3.41
C GLY A 103 6.66 6.43 -3.85
N THR A 104 7.57 5.63 -3.27
CA THR A 104 7.74 4.24 -3.68
C THR A 104 6.50 3.39 -3.43
N GLY A 105 6.00 3.35 -2.19
CA GLY A 105 4.84 2.51 -1.83
C GLY A 105 3.63 2.80 -2.72
N THR A 106 3.25 4.08 -2.83
CA THR A 106 2.14 4.53 -3.71
C THR A 106 2.40 4.22 -5.17
N GLY A 107 3.62 4.43 -5.67
CA GLY A 107 3.95 4.30 -7.08
C GLY A 107 4.07 2.86 -7.57
N VAL A 108 4.44 1.91 -6.72
CA VAL A 108 4.72 0.53 -7.15
C VAL A 108 3.58 -0.45 -6.85
N VAL A 109 2.62 -0.09 -5.99
CA VAL A 109 1.62 -1.04 -5.49
C VAL A 109 0.75 -1.64 -6.60
N SER A 110 0.35 -0.82 -7.59
CA SER A 110 -0.46 -1.25 -8.74
C SER A 110 0.26 -2.32 -9.56
N ASP A 111 1.43 -1.97 -10.09
CA ASP A 111 2.21 -2.85 -10.97
C ASP A 111 2.64 -4.11 -10.21
N THR A 112 2.92 -4.01 -8.91
CA THR A 112 3.25 -5.21 -8.10
C THR A 112 2.06 -6.17 -8.03
N ILE A 113 0.83 -5.67 -7.84
CA ILE A 113 -0.39 -6.51 -7.85
C ILE A 113 -0.59 -7.15 -9.21
N GLU A 114 -0.46 -6.37 -10.29
CA GLU A 114 -0.62 -6.87 -11.64
C GLU A 114 0.42 -7.92 -12.01
N ILE A 115 1.70 -7.69 -11.70
CA ILE A 115 2.78 -8.65 -11.95
C ILE A 115 2.53 -9.94 -11.15
N ALA A 116 2.15 -9.84 -9.87
CA ALA A 116 1.85 -11.02 -9.06
C ALA A 116 0.67 -11.83 -9.66
N ARG A 117 -0.38 -11.15 -10.14
CA ARG A 117 -1.50 -11.79 -10.86
C ARG A 117 -1.06 -12.44 -12.17
N GLN A 118 -0.16 -11.81 -12.93
CA GLN A 118 0.41 -12.38 -14.17
C GLN A 118 1.24 -13.64 -13.91
N VAL A 119 1.86 -13.76 -12.73
CA VAL A 119 2.54 -14.98 -12.27
C VAL A 119 1.53 -16.07 -11.85
N GLY A 120 0.25 -15.74 -11.69
CA GLY A 120 -0.79 -16.66 -11.25
C GLY A 120 -0.99 -16.71 -9.73
N LEU A 121 -0.45 -15.72 -9.00
CA LEU A 121 -0.65 -15.60 -7.56
C LEU A 121 -2.02 -14.97 -7.26
N THR A 122 -2.72 -15.51 -6.26
CA THR A 122 -3.91 -14.86 -5.70
C THR A 122 -3.47 -13.76 -4.75
N THR A 123 -3.98 -12.54 -4.92
CA THR A 123 -3.44 -11.34 -4.26
C THR A 123 -4.47 -10.56 -3.46
N GLY A 124 -4.13 -10.25 -2.20
CA GLY A 124 -4.75 -9.18 -1.42
C GLY A 124 -3.81 -7.99 -1.26
N CYS A 125 -4.30 -6.88 -0.73
CA CYS A 125 -3.49 -5.70 -0.44
C CYS A 125 -3.64 -5.27 1.03
N ILE A 126 -2.52 -5.00 1.70
CA ILE A 126 -2.49 -4.36 3.03
C ILE A 126 -2.00 -2.95 2.81
N THR A 127 -2.81 -1.96 3.13
CA THR A 127 -2.44 -0.57 2.85
C THR A 127 -2.73 0.36 4.01
N THR A 128 -1.91 1.41 4.15
CA THR A 128 -2.10 2.43 5.18
C THR A 128 -2.35 3.79 4.57
N ILE A 129 -3.23 4.58 5.18
CA ILE A 129 -3.40 6.01 4.87
C ILE A 129 -2.75 6.88 5.96
N PRO A 130 -2.27 8.08 5.59
CA PRO A 130 -1.45 8.91 6.46
C PRO A 130 -2.17 9.41 7.71
N LEU A 131 -1.40 9.85 8.71
CA LEU A 131 -1.90 10.59 9.87
C LEU A 131 -2.51 11.91 9.44
N THR A 132 -3.48 12.41 10.20
CA THR A 132 -4.06 13.75 9.95
C THR A 132 -3.02 14.87 10.05
N SER A 133 -1.92 14.66 10.78
CA SER A 133 -0.83 15.63 10.96
C SER A 133 0.24 15.59 9.87
N GLU A 134 0.28 14.56 9.01
CA GLU A 134 1.28 14.46 7.94
C GLU A 134 1.05 15.52 6.84
N SER A 135 2.06 15.72 5.98
CA SER A 135 2.03 16.83 5.04
C SER A 135 1.00 16.61 3.92
N LEU A 136 0.73 17.68 3.16
CA LEU A 136 -0.21 17.64 2.05
C LEU A 136 0.22 16.71 0.93
N GLU A 137 1.52 16.58 0.72
CA GLU A 137 2.06 15.70 -0.30
C GLU A 137 1.68 14.25 -0.01
N GLU A 138 1.79 13.80 1.25
CA GLU A 138 1.34 12.46 1.65
C GLU A 138 -0.17 12.30 1.48
N HIS A 139 -0.97 13.30 1.82
CA HIS A 139 -2.43 13.22 1.64
C HIS A 139 -2.82 13.12 0.16
N LYS A 140 -2.16 13.90 -0.71
CA LYS A 140 -2.35 13.85 -2.17
C LYS A 140 -1.95 12.49 -2.73
N ASN A 141 -0.78 11.98 -2.34
CA ASN A 141 -0.29 10.68 -2.76
C ASN A 141 -1.19 9.55 -2.25
N ALA A 142 -1.71 9.65 -1.02
CA ALA A 142 -2.62 8.67 -0.48
C ALA A 142 -3.94 8.60 -1.26
N LEU A 143 -4.52 9.75 -1.60
CA LEU A 143 -5.70 9.80 -2.46
C LEU A 143 -5.43 9.22 -3.86
N LYS A 144 -4.29 9.54 -4.47
CA LYS A 144 -3.87 8.92 -5.74
C LYS A 144 -3.72 7.40 -5.60
N GLY A 145 -3.11 6.93 -4.52
CA GLY A 145 -2.93 5.51 -4.24
C GLY A 145 -4.26 4.77 -4.06
N LEU A 146 -5.24 5.39 -3.39
CA LEU A 146 -6.58 4.81 -3.23
C LEU A 146 -7.34 4.76 -4.57
N ASP A 147 -7.17 5.76 -5.43
CA ASP A 147 -7.74 5.78 -6.78
C ASP A 147 -7.19 4.61 -7.61
N ILE A 148 -5.86 4.46 -7.62
CA ILE A 148 -5.17 3.33 -8.25
C ILE A 148 -5.65 1.97 -7.71
N LEU A 149 -5.79 1.83 -6.38
CA LEU A 149 -6.27 0.58 -5.79
C LEU A 149 -7.74 0.30 -6.09
N SER A 150 -8.55 1.35 -6.31
CA SER A 150 -9.92 1.21 -6.79
C SER A 150 -9.95 0.61 -8.20
N ASP A 151 -9.04 1.04 -9.08
CA ASP A 151 -8.94 0.53 -10.45
C ASP A 151 -8.41 -0.91 -10.49
N VAL A 152 -7.38 -1.22 -9.70
CA VAL A 152 -6.78 -2.56 -9.63
C VAL A 152 -7.68 -3.55 -8.89
N ALA A 153 -8.51 -3.07 -7.97
CA ALA A 153 -9.45 -3.86 -7.18
C ALA A 153 -8.82 -5.12 -6.55
N PRO A 154 -7.86 -4.99 -5.60
CA PRO A 154 -7.34 -6.13 -4.86
C PRO A 154 -8.43 -6.80 -4.01
N THR A 155 -8.35 -8.11 -3.85
CA THR A 155 -9.33 -8.90 -3.09
C THR A 155 -8.61 -9.75 -2.04
N PRO A 156 -8.61 -9.36 -0.75
CA PRO A 156 -9.29 -8.19 -0.20
C PRO A 156 -8.37 -6.96 -0.13
N LEU A 157 -8.95 -5.80 0.20
CA LEU A 157 -8.21 -4.60 0.59
C LEU A 157 -8.23 -4.42 2.11
N TYR A 158 -7.14 -4.75 2.81
CA TYR A 158 -6.99 -4.42 4.22
C TYR A 158 -6.46 -2.98 4.37
N LEU A 159 -7.39 -2.03 4.46
CA LEU A 159 -7.10 -0.60 4.62
C LEU A 159 -7.00 -0.20 6.10
N ILE A 160 -5.87 0.40 6.47
CA ILE A 160 -5.56 0.81 7.83
C ILE A 160 -5.41 2.34 7.88
N ASP A 161 -6.12 2.97 8.82
CA ASP A 161 -5.96 4.39 9.09
C ASP A 161 -4.95 4.61 10.22
N ASN A 162 -3.80 5.21 9.89
CA ASN A 162 -2.78 5.51 10.89
C ASN A 162 -3.31 6.46 11.97
N GLU A 163 -4.30 7.32 11.65
CA GLU A 163 -4.90 8.20 12.65
C GLU A 163 -5.63 7.41 13.75
N LEU A 164 -6.34 6.35 13.37
CA LEU A 164 -7.02 5.47 14.33
C LEU A 164 -6.02 4.70 15.18
N LEU A 165 -4.91 4.24 14.58
CA LEU A 165 -3.82 3.63 15.34
C LEU A 165 -3.20 4.63 16.31
N ARG A 166 -3.03 5.90 15.92
CA ARG A 166 -2.55 6.98 16.80
C ARG A 166 -3.50 7.22 17.95
N ILE A 167 -4.81 7.26 17.74
CA ILE A 167 -5.79 7.42 18.81
C ILE A 167 -5.72 6.24 19.79
N LYS A 168 -5.57 5.02 19.28
CA LYS A 168 -5.54 3.79 20.09
C LYS A 168 -4.23 3.61 20.88
N TYR A 169 -3.08 3.97 20.31
CA TYR A 169 -1.76 3.68 20.87
C TYR A 169 -0.90 4.91 21.20
N GLY A 170 -1.42 6.13 20.96
CA GLY A 170 -0.65 7.38 21.02
C GLY A 170 -0.27 7.85 22.42
N ASN A 171 -0.80 7.23 23.48
CA ASN A 171 -0.36 7.49 24.85
C ASN A 171 0.98 6.78 25.18
N LYS A 172 1.53 5.98 24.26
CA LYS A 172 2.81 5.30 24.44
C LYS A 172 3.98 6.11 23.86
N PRO A 173 5.23 5.91 24.35
CA PRO A 173 6.40 6.64 23.84
C PRO A 173 6.59 6.50 22.32
N VAL A 174 6.96 7.60 21.65
CA VAL A 174 7.10 7.71 20.17
C VAL A 174 8.01 6.64 19.58
N MET A 175 9.12 6.30 20.25
CA MET A 175 10.05 5.23 19.80
C MET A 175 9.40 3.85 19.73
N GLY A 176 8.23 3.64 20.35
CA GLY A 176 7.47 2.40 20.31
C GLY A 176 6.18 2.46 19.48
N PHE A 177 5.77 3.62 18.95
CA PHE A 177 4.48 3.74 18.26
C PHE A 177 4.43 2.94 16.96
N TRP A 178 5.33 3.23 16.00
CA TRP A 178 5.31 2.55 14.69
C TRP A 178 5.54 1.05 14.76
N PRO A 179 6.49 0.54 15.58
CA PRO A 179 6.61 -0.90 15.80
C PRO A 179 5.32 -1.51 16.35
N MET A 180 4.66 -0.85 17.32
CA MET A 180 3.42 -1.35 17.90
C MET A 180 2.23 -1.31 16.94
N ALA A 181 2.13 -0.25 16.14
CA ALA A 181 1.14 -0.11 15.08
C ALA A 181 1.29 -1.26 14.06
N ASN A 182 2.50 -1.49 13.56
CA ASN A 182 2.78 -2.56 12.61
C ASN A 182 2.56 -3.95 13.22
N GLU A 183 2.97 -4.15 14.47
CA GLU A 183 2.67 -5.37 15.24
C GLU A 183 1.16 -5.61 15.35
N SER A 184 0.34 -4.58 15.57
CA SER A 184 -1.11 -4.76 15.67
C SER A 184 -1.73 -5.28 14.36
N ILE A 185 -1.22 -4.83 13.21
CA ILE A 185 -1.63 -5.30 11.87
C ILE A 185 -1.23 -6.77 11.69
N VAL A 186 0.03 -7.08 11.98
CA VAL A 186 0.60 -8.43 11.81
C VAL A 186 -0.08 -9.43 12.73
N ASN A 187 -0.30 -9.07 14.00
CA ASN A 187 -1.01 -9.91 14.97
C ASN A 187 -2.42 -10.22 14.52
N SER A 188 -3.15 -9.24 13.96
CA SER A 188 -4.54 -9.44 13.53
C SER A 188 -4.64 -10.50 12.43
N LEU A 189 -3.74 -10.49 11.43
CA LEU A 189 -3.73 -11.51 10.37
C LEU A 189 -3.10 -12.84 10.83
N ASP A 190 -2.05 -12.80 11.65
CA ASP A 190 -1.37 -14.00 12.15
C ASP A 190 -2.25 -14.83 13.09
N GLU A 191 -3.05 -14.18 13.93
CA GLU A 191 -3.98 -14.85 14.85
C GLU A 191 -5.12 -15.53 14.09
N ILE A 192 -5.76 -14.83 13.14
CA ILE A 192 -6.89 -15.41 12.38
C ILE A 192 -6.44 -16.58 11.50
N ASN A 193 -5.21 -16.53 10.97
CA ASN A 193 -4.69 -17.59 10.11
C ASN A 193 -4.38 -18.88 10.87
N GLN A 194 -4.35 -18.85 12.19
CA GLN A 194 -4.19 -20.06 13.01
C GLN A 194 -5.52 -20.76 13.29
N ILE A 195 -6.66 -20.11 13.01
CA ILE A 195 -7.99 -20.65 13.34
C ILE A 195 -8.43 -21.78 12.40
N PRO A 196 -8.28 -21.69 11.06
CA PRO A 196 -8.80 -22.71 10.15
C PRO A 196 -8.25 -24.13 10.34
N ASN A 197 -7.06 -24.26 10.94
CA ASN A 197 -6.46 -25.57 11.23
C ASN A 197 -6.78 -26.09 12.65
N ARG A 198 -7.55 -25.34 13.44
CA ARG A 198 -7.96 -25.80 14.78
C ARG A 198 -9.06 -26.84 14.64
N PRO A 199 -8.88 -28.05 15.20
CA PRO A 199 -9.97 -29.01 15.23
C PRO A 199 -11.11 -28.48 16.11
N SER A 200 -12.34 -28.68 15.64
CA SER A 200 -13.54 -28.49 16.44
C SER A 200 -14.56 -29.56 16.10
N ASN A 201 -15.31 -30.01 17.11
CA ASN A 201 -16.40 -30.99 16.95
C ASN A 201 -17.75 -30.29 16.71
N MET A 202 -17.76 -28.98 16.46
CA MET A 202 -18.95 -28.14 16.31
C MET A 202 -18.95 -27.52 14.90
N PHE A 203 -19.08 -26.19 14.79
CA PHE A 203 -18.94 -25.47 13.52
C PHE A 203 -17.46 -25.16 13.26
N VAL A 204 -16.96 -25.57 12.09
CA VAL A 204 -15.59 -25.32 11.66
C VAL A 204 -15.62 -24.29 10.55
N PHE A 205 -14.78 -23.27 10.69
CA PHE A 205 -14.44 -22.34 9.61
C PHE A 205 -13.20 -22.89 8.93
N ASP A 206 -13.37 -23.49 7.76
CA ASP A 206 -12.30 -24.19 7.08
C ASP A 206 -11.49 -23.27 6.15
N ARG A 207 -10.54 -23.88 5.43
CA ARG A 207 -9.65 -23.17 4.52
C ARG A 207 -10.39 -22.59 3.31
N GLU A 208 -11.40 -23.28 2.79
CA GLU A 208 -12.18 -22.83 1.62
C GLU A 208 -13.08 -21.64 2.00
N ASP A 209 -13.71 -21.69 3.17
CA ASP A 209 -14.45 -20.57 3.72
C ASP A 209 -13.56 -19.33 3.88
N PHE A 210 -12.32 -19.53 4.37
CA PHE A 210 -11.37 -18.42 4.50
C PHE A 210 -10.95 -17.86 3.15
N PHE A 211 -10.70 -18.71 2.14
CA PHE A 211 -10.44 -18.25 0.78
C PHE A 211 -11.60 -17.46 0.19
N ARG A 212 -12.84 -17.96 0.33
CA ARG A 212 -14.03 -17.27 -0.16
C ARG A 212 -14.23 -15.92 0.51
N LEU A 213 -13.89 -15.82 1.80
CA LEU A 213 -13.91 -14.56 2.51
C LEU A 213 -12.85 -13.59 1.99
N LEU A 214 -11.60 -14.03 1.82
CA LEU A 214 -10.51 -13.20 1.29
C LEU A 214 -10.77 -12.78 -0.16
N ASN A 215 -11.36 -13.65 -0.99
CA ASN A 215 -11.76 -13.35 -2.37
C ASN A 215 -13.06 -12.53 -2.46
N THR A 216 -13.22 -11.56 -1.55
CA THR A 216 -14.30 -10.59 -1.57
C THR A 216 -13.73 -9.23 -1.89
N GLN A 217 -14.23 -8.59 -2.95
CA GLN A 217 -13.85 -7.24 -3.32
C GLN A 217 -14.35 -6.24 -2.30
N GLY A 218 -13.51 -5.26 -1.97
CA GLY A 218 -13.78 -4.21 -0.99
C GLY A 218 -12.86 -4.32 0.22
N CYS A 219 -13.14 -3.50 1.23
CA CYS A 219 -12.37 -3.46 2.45
C CYS A 219 -12.57 -4.73 3.28
N PHE A 220 -11.46 -5.24 3.82
CA PHE A 220 -11.42 -6.31 4.79
C PHE A 220 -10.97 -5.79 6.15
N VAL A 221 -11.72 -6.13 7.19
CA VAL A 221 -11.50 -5.66 8.55
C VAL A 221 -11.60 -6.85 9.50
N PRO A 222 -10.45 -7.34 10.01
CA PRO A 222 -10.44 -8.34 11.08
C PRO A 222 -10.60 -7.65 12.44
N LEU A 223 -11.63 -8.05 13.18
CA LEU A 223 -11.91 -7.55 14.53
C LEU A 223 -11.71 -8.67 15.55
N ARG A 224 -11.17 -8.30 16.71
CA ARG A 224 -11.03 -9.20 17.86
C ARG A 224 -11.74 -8.58 19.05
N ILE A 225 -12.76 -9.25 19.54
CA ILE A 225 -13.66 -8.78 20.58
C ILE A 225 -13.54 -9.74 21.76
N GLU A 226 -13.18 -9.21 22.93
CA GLU A 226 -13.16 -9.99 24.17
C GLU A 226 -14.39 -9.65 25.00
N VAL A 227 -15.14 -10.67 25.41
CA VAL A 227 -16.28 -10.53 26.31
C VAL A 227 -16.05 -11.41 27.53
N GLU A 228 -16.24 -10.84 28.72
CA GLU A 228 -16.18 -11.63 29.95
C GLU A 228 -17.41 -12.52 30.08
N VAL A 229 -17.18 -13.77 30.48
CA VAL A 229 -18.25 -14.73 30.74
C VAL A 229 -18.99 -14.30 31.99
N THR A 230 -20.30 -14.10 31.87
CA THR A 230 -21.18 -13.89 33.02
C THR A 230 -21.86 -15.22 33.37
N ASP A 231 -21.99 -15.54 34.67
CA ASP A 231 -22.66 -16.76 35.16
C ASP A 231 -24.19 -16.71 35.01
N SER A 232 -24.69 -16.01 34.00
CA SER A 232 -26.11 -15.76 33.79
C SER A 232 -26.74 -16.82 32.89
N ASN A 233 -27.90 -17.34 33.30
CA ASN A 233 -28.74 -18.23 32.47
C ASN A 233 -29.54 -17.49 31.39
N ASP A 234 -29.27 -16.20 31.18
CA ASP A 234 -29.99 -15.37 30.21
C ASP A 234 -29.28 -15.49 28.87
N PRO A 235 -29.92 -16.07 27.84
CA PRO A 235 -29.26 -16.33 26.58
C PRO A 235 -28.85 -15.04 25.85
N THR A 236 -29.51 -13.91 26.14
CA THR A 236 -29.34 -12.65 25.41
C THR A 236 -28.13 -11.82 25.86
N LYS A 237 -27.59 -12.07 27.06
CA LYS A 237 -26.53 -11.22 27.63
C LYS A 237 -25.25 -11.25 26.81
N LEU A 238 -24.83 -12.43 26.37
CA LEU A 238 -23.63 -12.57 25.56
C LEU A 238 -23.79 -11.85 24.21
N ALA A 239 -24.90 -12.10 23.52
CA ALA A 239 -25.21 -11.46 22.25
C ALA A 239 -25.28 -9.93 22.39
N THR A 240 -25.88 -9.43 23.47
CA THR A 240 -25.96 -7.99 23.77
C THR A 240 -24.57 -7.39 24.00
N ALA A 241 -23.71 -8.06 24.76
CA ALA A 241 -22.34 -7.61 25.01
C ALA A 241 -21.49 -7.60 23.73
N CYS A 242 -21.58 -8.67 22.93
CA CYS A 242 -20.94 -8.71 21.61
C CYS A 242 -21.44 -7.59 20.70
N ARG A 243 -22.76 -7.39 20.61
CA ARG A 243 -23.39 -6.32 19.83
C ARG A 243 -22.87 -4.94 20.21
N GLN A 244 -22.78 -4.64 21.51
CA GLN A 244 -22.27 -3.36 21.99
C GLN A 244 -20.83 -3.09 21.54
N GLU A 245 -19.95 -4.09 21.67
CA GLU A 245 -18.55 -3.96 21.24
C GLU A 245 -18.42 -3.91 19.70
N ILE A 246 -19.20 -4.70 18.94
CA ILE A 246 -19.22 -4.63 17.47
C ILE A 246 -19.61 -3.22 17.02
N VAL A 247 -20.73 -2.68 17.53
CA VAL A 247 -21.22 -1.34 17.19
C VAL A 247 -20.19 -0.27 17.55
N ARG A 248 -19.56 -0.39 18.72
CA ARG A 248 -18.52 0.53 19.17
C ARG A 248 -17.33 0.51 18.22
N ILE A 249 -16.78 -0.67 17.90
CA ILE A 249 -15.59 -0.81 17.07
C ILE A 249 -15.87 -0.38 15.63
N LEU A 250 -17.03 -0.72 15.06
CA LEU A 250 -17.42 -0.26 13.72
C LEU A 250 -17.48 1.27 13.64
N ARG A 251 -18.06 1.91 14.67
CA ARG A 251 -18.12 3.36 14.78
C ARG A 251 -16.72 3.98 14.92
N GLU A 252 -15.88 3.44 15.80
CA GLU A 252 -14.50 3.91 16.00
C GLU A 252 -13.69 3.81 14.70
N ASN A 253 -13.95 2.80 13.86
CA ASN A 253 -13.27 2.60 12.59
C ASN A 253 -13.97 3.26 11.39
N SER A 254 -15.03 4.04 11.61
CA SER A 254 -15.79 4.75 10.57
C SER A 254 -16.36 3.84 9.45
N PHE A 255 -16.69 2.58 9.76
CA PHE A 255 -17.37 1.67 8.84
C PHE A 255 -18.88 1.66 9.10
N GLN A 256 -19.69 1.72 8.04
CA GLN A 256 -21.16 1.68 8.15
C GLN A 256 -21.73 0.26 8.30
N GLY A 257 -20.88 -0.77 8.20
CA GLY A 257 -21.20 -2.14 8.61
C GLY A 257 -21.66 -3.08 7.50
N GLU A 258 -22.09 -2.58 6.33
CA GLU A 258 -22.56 -3.44 5.23
C GLU A 258 -21.42 -4.24 4.59
N ALA A 259 -21.28 -5.50 5.02
CA ALA A 259 -20.27 -6.42 4.51
C ALA A 259 -20.91 -7.44 3.57
N ILE A 260 -20.20 -7.85 2.51
CA ILE A 260 -20.67 -8.89 1.59
C ILE A 260 -20.52 -10.27 2.22
N ARG A 261 -19.42 -10.51 2.95
CA ARG A 261 -19.16 -11.77 3.65
C ARG A 261 -18.63 -11.50 5.04
N VAL A 262 -19.09 -12.30 6.00
CA VAL A 262 -18.67 -12.22 7.39
C VAL A 262 -18.26 -13.59 7.88
N ALA A 263 -17.19 -13.69 8.66
CA ALA A 263 -16.93 -14.86 9.49
C ALA A 263 -16.98 -14.47 10.97
N ALA A 264 -17.80 -15.18 11.74
CA ALA A 264 -17.88 -15.05 13.18
C ALA A 264 -17.29 -16.30 13.84
N LEU A 265 -16.10 -16.16 14.40
CA LEU A 265 -15.34 -17.26 14.99
C LEU A 265 -15.26 -17.05 16.50
N LEU A 266 -16.03 -17.84 17.23
CA LEU A 266 -16.08 -17.81 18.69
C LEU A 266 -15.05 -18.77 19.26
N VAL A 267 -14.22 -18.28 20.18
CA VAL A 267 -13.26 -19.06 20.95
C VAL A 267 -13.66 -18.95 22.42
N CYS A 268 -14.08 -20.09 22.97
CA CYS A 268 -14.62 -20.19 24.31
C CYS A 268 -13.64 -20.95 25.24
N PRO A 269 -13.64 -20.69 26.55
CA PRO A 269 -12.85 -21.47 27.50
C PRO A 269 -13.36 -22.92 27.61
N GLU A 270 -12.57 -23.85 28.15
CA GLU A 270 -13.04 -25.22 28.39
C GLU A 270 -14.10 -25.28 29.52
N SER A 271 -14.02 -24.36 30.48
CA SER A 271 -14.95 -24.20 31.59
C SER A 271 -16.34 -23.67 31.18
N TYR A 272 -16.58 -23.49 29.88
CA TYR A 272 -17.68 -22.72 29.35
C TYR A 272 -19.04 -23.40 29.52
N ARG A 273 -19.99 -22.67 30.13
CA ARG A 273 -21.34 -23.13 30.49
C ARG A 273 -22.47 -22.37 29.77
N VAL A 274 -22.16 -21.69 28.67
CA VAL A 274 -23.19 -20.93 27.94
C VAL A 274 -24.00 -21.89 27.05
N ASN A 275 -25.32 -21.69 27.02
CA ASN A 275 -26.22 -22.54 26.24
C ASN A 275 -26.09 -22.29 24.72
N ALA A 276 -26.57 -23.23 23.91
CA ALA A 276 -26.52 -23.12 22.46
C ALA A 276 -27.29 -21.89 21.92
N GLU A 277 -28.36 -21.51 22.60
CA GLU A 277 -29.20 -20.36 22.23
C GLU A 277 -28.41 -19.04 22.25
N SER A 278 -27.57 -18.80 23.27
CA SER A 278 -26.70 -17.62 23.30
C SER A 278 -25.75 -17.54 22.11
N ILE A 279 -25.19 -18.68 21.70
CA ILE A 279 -24.25 -18.73 20.58
C ILE A 279 -24.96 -18.41 19.27
N GLU A 280 -26.15 -18.97 19.06
CA GLU A 280 -26.98 -18.62 17.90
C GLU A 280 -27.36 -17.14 17.88
N LEU A 281 -27.72 -16.56 19.03
CA LEU A 281 -28.00 -15.13 19.13
C LEU A 281 -26.78 -14.27 18.78
N VAL A 282 -25.56 -14.67 19.17
CA VAL A 282 -24.34 -13.94 18.76
C VAL A 282 -24.18 -13.97 17.24
N TYR A 283 -24.38 -15.11 16.59
CA TYR A 283 -24.30 -15.21 15.14
C TYR A 283 -25.38 -14.37 14.44
N GLN A 284 -26.61 -14.38 14.96
CA GLN A 284 -27.70 -13.55 14.45
C GLN A 284 -27.39 -12.05 14.58
N GLU A 285 -26.84 -11.61 15.72
CA GLU A 285 -26.42 -10.21 15.90
C GLU A 285 -25.29 -9.83 14.94
N CYS A 286 -24.29 -10.71 14.75
CA CYS A 286 -23.23 -10.48 13.77
C CYS A 286 -23.80 -10.29 12.36
N GLN A 287 -24.73 -11.13 11.93
CA GLN A 287 -25.37 -11.03 10.62
C GLN A 287 -26.25 -9.78 10.50
N THR A 288 -27.04 -9.47 11.54
CA THR A 288 -27.97 -8.33 11.56
C THR A 288 -27.23 -7.00 11.51
N LEU A 289 -26.17 -6.84 12.32
CA LEU A 289 -25.38 -5.61 12.38
C LEU A 289 -24.59 -5.35 11.09
N THR A 290 -24.24 -6.41 10.37
CA THR A 290 -23.42 -6.31 9.16
C THR A 290 -24.24 -6.36 7.88
N ASN A 291 -25.54 -6.65 7.98
CA ASN A 291 -26.44 -6.90 6.85
C ASN A 291 -25.87 -7.89 5.82
N ALA A 292 -25.03 -8.83 6.27
CA ALA A 292 -24.25 -9.66 5.38
C ALA A 292 -25.06 -10.84 4.82
N PRO A 293 -25.09 -11.05 3.49
CA PRO A 293 -25.81 -12.16 2.89
C PRO A 293 -25.17 -13.52 3.19
N THR A 294 -23.87 -13.55 3.52
CA THR A 294 -23.14 -14.77 3.87
C THR A 294 -22.46 -14.62 5.22
N LEU A 295 -22.74 -15.56 6.14
CA LEU A 295 -22.09 -15.69 7.44
C LEU A 295 -21.42 -17.07 7.55
N PHE A 296 -20.10 -17.09 7.64
CA PHE A 296 -19.33 -18.26 8.06
C PHE A 296 -19.28 -18.32 9.59
N ARG A 297 -19.44 -19.52 10.14
CA ARG A 297 -19.52 -19.74 11.59
C ARG A 297 -18.36 -20.63 12.04
N GLY A 298 -17.70 -20.23 13.11
CA GLY A 298 -16.71 -21.06 13.78
C GLY A 298 -16.94 -21.06 15.28
N LEU A 299 -16.82 -22.21 15.91
CA LEU A 299 -16.88 -22.34 17.36
C LEU A 299 -15.76 -23.25 17.84
N TYR A 300 -14.89 -22.72 18.69
CA TYR A 300 -13.65 -23.35 19.14
C TYR A 300 -13.55 -23.31 20.65
N ILE A 301 -12.83 -24.28 21.22
CA ILE A 301 -12.53 -24.33 22.65
C ILE A 301 -11.02 -24.10 22.82
N ASP A 302 -10.67 -23.17 23.71
CA ASP A 302 -9.29 -22.88 24.09
C ASP A 302 -9.12 -23.02 25.61
N LYS A 303 -8.31 -24.00 26.02
CA LYS A 303 -8.08 -24.34 27.43
C LYS A 303 -7.29 -23.27 28.19
N SER A 304 -6.59 -22.39 27.46
CA SER A 304 -5.84 -21.29 28.08
C SER A 304 -6.76 -20.16 28.55
N LEU A 305 -7.96 -20.05 27.98
CA LEU A 305 -8.97 -19.07 28.39
C LEU A 305 -9.62 -19.51 29.71
N GLN A 306 -9.86 -18.54 30.60
CA GLN A 306 -10.49 -18.79 31.91
C GLN A 306 -11.91 -18.24 31.96
N ARG A 307 -12.07 -16.91 31.94
CA ARG A 307 -13.36 -16.20 32.05
C ARG A 307 -13.63 -15.25 30.88
N LYS A 308 -13.02 -15.51 29.72
CA LYS A 308 -13.17 -14.66 28.53
C LYS A 308 -13.54 -15.49 27.32
N ILE A 309 -14.47 -14.98 26.53
CA ILE A 309 -14.77 -15.42 25.18
C ILE A 309 -14.09 -14.45 24.23
N VAL A 310 -13.50 -14.98 23.18
CA VAL A 310 -12.96 -14.17 22.09
C VAL A 310 -13.80 -14.40 20.85
N LEU A 311 -14.42 -13.34 20.34
CA LEU A 311 -15.06 -13.33 19.04
C LEU A 311 -14.09 -12.71 18.03
N HIS A 312 -13.62 -13.49 17.07
CA HIS A 312 -13.00 -12.97 15.87
C HIS A 312 -14.10 -12.73 14.83
N LEU A 313 -14.32 -11.46 14.50
CA LEU A 313 -15.30 -11.06 13.49
C LEU A 313 -14.53 -10.54 12.27
N LEU A 314 -14.58 -11.29 11.18
CA LEU A 314 -13.91 -10.95 9.93
C LEU A 314 -14.94 -10.38 8.97
N LEU A 315 -14.81 -9.10 8.64
CA LEU A 315 -15.71 -8.40 7.73
C LEU A 315 -15.03 -8.25 6.38
N ALA A 316 -15.69 -8.65 5.29
CA ALA A 316 -15.14 -8.55 3.94
C ALA A 316 -16.15 -7.93 2.98
N GLY A 317 -15.65 -7.08 2.09
CA GLY A 317 -16.46 -6.34 1.13
C GLY A 317 -17.14 -5.11 1.71
N LEU A 318 -16.51 -4.48 2.69
CA LEU A 318 -16.92 -3.17 3.19
C LEU A 318 -16.54 -2.07 2.20
N ASP A 319 -17.28 -0.96 2.22
CA ASP A 319 -16.88 0.25 1.51
C ASP A 319 -15.64 0.92 2.13
N ILE A 320 -14.91 1.69 1.31
CA ILE A 320 -13.82 2.54 1.78
C ILE A 320 -14.40 3.63 2.70
N PRO A 321 -13.77 3.97 3.85
CA PRO A 321 -14.27 4.98 4.78
C PRO A 321 -14.41 6.39 4.16
N VAL A 322 -15.62 6.72 3.69
CA VAL A 322 -15.91 7.96 2.94
C VAL A 322 -15.60 9.21 3.77
N ASN A 323 -15.88 9.21 5.07
CA ASN A 323 -15.60 10.35 5.94
C ASN A 323 -14.10 10.68 5.98
N ARG A 324 -13.25 9.65 6.04
CA ARG A 324 -11.80 9.84 6.07
C ARG A 324 -11.28 10.34 4.72
N LEU A 325 -11.82 9.81 3.61
CA LEU A 325 -11.54 10.32 2.26
C LEU A 325 -11.91 11.82 2.13
N GLN A 326 -13.08 12.21 2.62
CA GLN A 326 -13.53 13.60 2.60
C GLN A 326 -12.61 14.50 3.41
N GLN A 327 -12.21 14.09 4.61
CA GLN A 327 -11.24 14.86 5.42
C GLN A 327 -9.91 15.09 4.68
N MET A 328 -9.36 14.06 4.04
CA MET A 328 -8.12 14.21 3.26
C MET A 328 -8.32 15.16 2.06
N ARG A 329 -9.48 15.10 1.39
CA ARG A 329 -9.83 16.02 0.29
C ARG A 329 -10.03 17.45 0.77
N SER A 330 -10.72 17.67 1.87
CA SER A 330 -10.93 19.01 2.47
C SER A 330 -9.60 19.64 2.86
N LYS A 331 -8.68 18.88 3.47
CA LYS A 331 -7.35 19.37 3.82
C LYS A 331 -6.57 19.89 2.60
N LEU A 332 -6.68 19.21 1.45
CA LEU A 332 -6.06 19.69 0.20
C LEU A 332 -6.71 20.96 -0.32
N GLN A 333 -8.03 21.09 -0.20
CA GLN A 333 -8.78 22.25 -0.66
C GLN A 333 -8.52 23.49 0.20
N GLU A 334 -8.50 23.37 1.54
CA GLU A 334 -8.27 24.50 2.46
C GLU A 334 -6.88 25.11 2.30
N LEU A 335 -5.88 24.28 1.99
CA LEU A 335 -4.52 24.73 1.82
C LEU A 335 -4.22 25.25 0.41
N SER A 336 -5.01 24.92 -0.62
CA SER A 336 -4.77 25.45 -1.97
C SER A 336 -4.87 26.99 -2.07
N PRO A 337 -5.87 27.70 -1.49
CA PRO A 337 -5.89 29.15 -1.49
C PRO A 337 -4.78 29.77 -0.64
N GLU A 338 -4.46 29.18 0.52
CA GLU A 338 -3.42 29.70 1.40
C GLU A 338 -2.00 29.49 0.85
N ILE A 339 -1.72 28.33 0.25
CA ILE A 339 -0.43 28.04 -0.38
C ILE A 339 -0.28 28.88 -1.63
N VAL A 340 -1.31 29.01 -2.47
CA VAL A 340 -1.28 29.92 -3.62
C VAL A 340 -1.06 31.36 -3.14
N ASN A 341 -1.74 31.82 -2.10
CA ASN A 341 -1.51 33.15 -1.52
C ASN A 341 -0.11 33.30 -0.90
N ARG A 342 0.42 32.28 -0.20
CA ARG A 342 1.78 32.31 0.38
C ARG A 342 2.86 32.25 -0.70
N LEU A 343 2.67 31.46 -1.75
CA LEU A 343 3.56 31.39 -2.90
C LEU A 343 3.52 32.71 -3.66
N ASN A 344 2.33 33.26 -3.93
CA ASN A 344 2.18 34.59 -4.53
C ASN A 344 2.83 35.68 -3.67
N LYS A 345 2.72 35.58 -2.33
CA LYS A 345 3.38 36.49 -1.40
C LYS A 345 4.90 36.33 -1.41
N ARG A 346 5.43 35.09 -1.50
CA ARG A 346 6.86 34.79 -1.65
C ARG A 346 7.42 35.23 -3.00
N VAL A 347 6.64 35.13 -4.07
CA VAL A 347 6.95 35.64 -5.40
C VAL A 347 6.93 37.18 -5.40
N SER A 348 6.05 37.80 -4.62
CA SER A 348 5.98 39.26 -4.47
C SER A 348 7.07 39.84 -3.56
N THR A 349 7.62 39.05 -2.62
CA THR A 349 8.82 39.41 -1.87
C THR A 349 10.02 38.99 -2.70
N ASN A 350 10.50 39.87 -3.57
CA ASN A 350 11.78 39.75 -4.23
C ASN A 350 12.83 39.26 -3.23
N PHE A 351 13.27 38.00 -3.37
CA PHE A 351 14.68 37.73 -3.22
C PHE A 351 15.32 38.53 -4.35
N SER A 352 15.86 39.71 -4.01
CA SER A 352 16.75 40.43 -4.89
C SER A 352 17.80 39.47 -5.42
N ASP A 353 17.99 39.48 -6.73
CA ASP A 353 18.98 38.78 -7.54
C ASP A 353 20.29 38.40 -6.82
N ASP A 354 20.25 37.33 -6.04
CA ASP A 354 21.41 36.55 -5.61
C ASP A 354 21.06 35.07 -5.85
N LEU A 355 20.80 34.74 -7.12
CA LEU A 355 20.96 33.37 -7.59
C LEU A 355 22.44 33.04 -7.44
N ILE A 356 22.78 32.24 -6.42
CA ILE A 356 24.07 31.55 -6.40
C ILE A 356 24.06 30.61 -7.61
N GLU A 357 24.73 31.03 -8.68
CA GLU A 357 25.07 30.15 -9.81
C GLU A 357 25.76 28.92 -9.25
N TRP A 358 25.13 27.76 -9.43
CA TRP A 358 25.63 26.46 -9.02
C TRP A 358 26.68 25.94 -10.02
N ASP A 359 27.58 26.81 -10.49
CA ASP A 359 28.63 26.50 -11.46
C ASP A 359 29.87 27.41 -11.30
N ASN A 360 30.28 27.71 -10.07
CA ASN A 360 31.57 28.38 -9.82
C ASN A 360 32.62 27.40 -9.25
N PRO A 361 33.65 27.00 -10.02
CA PRO A 361 34.73 26.17 -9.53
C PRO A 361 35.78 27.07 -8.86
N ASN A 362 35.56 27.45 -7.60
CA ASN A 362 36.64 28.02 -6.79
C ASN A 362 36.55 27.62 -5.31
N PRO A 363 37.69 27.29 -4.68
CA PRO A 363 37.74 26.59 -3.41
C PRO A 363 37.39 27.50 -2.23
N LEU A 364 36.83 26.89 -1.18
CA LEU A 364 36.45 27.53 0.08
C LEU A 364 37.52 28.51 0.61
N PRO A 365 37.12 29.69 1.14
CA PRO A 365 38.05 30.74 1.55
C PRO A 365 38.89 30.34 2.79
N ALA A 366 40.17 30.71 2.74
CA ALA A 366 41.23 30.32 3.67
C ALA A 366 41.18 30.95 5.08
N SER A 367 40.04 31.47 5.55
CA SER A 367 39.96 32.26 6.80
C SER A 367 39.33 31.55 8.01
N ARG A 368 39.09 30.23 7.95
CA ARG A 368 38.80 29.41 9.14
C ARG A 368 39.88 28.35 9.39
N ARG A 369 41.14 28.76 9.49
CA ARG A 369 42.16 28.00 10.23
C ARG A 369 42.21 28.52 11.67
N ARG A 370 41.41 27.93 12.56
CA ARG A 370 41.75 27.98 13.99
C ARG A 370 42.97 27.09 14.19
N SER A 371 44.07 27.69 14.58
CA SER A 371 45.26 27.01 15.07
C SER A 371 44.94 26.28 16.37
N PHE A 372 44.80 24.95 16.30
CA PHE A 372 45.05 24.09 17.45
C PHE A 372 46.41 23.44 17.24
N GLY A 373 47.38 23.90 18.03
CA GLY A 373 48.68 23.24 18.14
C GLY A 373 48.57 21.92 18.90
N GLY A 374 49.52 21.02 18.61
CA GLY A 374 50.05 20.07 19.59
C GLY A 374 49.40 18.68 19.68
N LYS A 375 49.96 17.74 18.89
CA LYS A 375 50.19 16.31 19.17
C LYS A 375 49.09 15.47 19.88
N LYS A 376 48.60 14.46 19.15
CA LYS A 376 48.91 13.03 19.40
C LYS A 376 48.49 12.20 18.19
N GLU A 377 49.44 11.45 17.63
CA GLU A 377 49.20 10.40 16.63
C GLU A 377 48.35 9.29 17.24
N ALA A 378 47.28 8.91 16.56
CA ALA A 378 46.60 7.63 16.74
C ALA A 378 46.42 7.03 15.34
N GLY A 379 46.99 5.85 15.14
CA GLY A 379 47.04 5.17 13.85
C GLY A 379 45.66 4.83 13.29
N VAL A 380 45.61 4.75 11.96
CA VAL A 380 44.44 4.30 11.19
C VAL A 380 44.18 2.82 11.52
N PRO A 381 42.95 2.41 11.90
CA PRO A 381 42.60 1.00 12.04
C PRO A 381 42.65 0.31 10.67
N GLU A 382 43.28 -0.86 10.58
CA GLU A 382 43.31 -1.69 9.37
C GLU A 382 41.89 -2.05 8.91
N GLY A 383 41.61 -1.83 7.61
CA GLY A 383 40.35 -2.26 6.97
C GLY A 383 39.66 -1.23 6.08
N PHE A 384 40.13 0.02 6.00
CA PHE A 384 39.58 1.02 5.09
C PHE A 384 40.47 1.19 3.84
N VAL A 385 39.95 0.80 2.68
CA VAL A 385 40.59 1.04 1.38
C VAL A 385 40.41 2.52 1.02
N ASP A 386 41.52 3.21 0.79
CA ASP A 386 41.56 4.58 0.29
C ASP A 386 41.01 4.63 -1.15
N VAL A 387 39.83 5.23 -1.28
CA VAL A 387 39.06 5.36 -2.53
C VAL A 387 39.84 6.12 -3.61
N LYS A 388 40.87 6.90 -3.26
CA LYS A 388 41.76 7.52 -4.26
C LYS A 388 42.68 6.53 -4.97
N SER A 389 43.14 5.48 -4.29
CA SER A 389 44.03 4.46 -4.88
C SER A 389 43.30 3.50 -5.84
N ALA A 390 41.98 3.34 -5.67
CA ALA A 390 41.15 2.47 -6.51
C ALA A 390 40.76 3.12 -7.85
N MET A 391 40.74 4.46 -7.93
CA MET A 391 40.36 5.18 -9.16
C MET A 391 41.53 5.37 -10.15
N GLU A 392 42.78 5.23 -9.71
CA GLU A 392 43.96 5.37 -10.59
C GLU A 392 44.32 4.09 -11.38
N ASN A 393 43.68 2.95 -11.08
CA ASN A 393 43.96 1.67 -11.76
C ASN A 393 42.93 1.22 -12.81
N VAL A 394 41.92 2.04 -13.14
CA VAL A 394 40.94 1.73 -14.20
C VAL A 394 41.43 2.19 -15.59
N GLY A 395 42.48 3.02 -15.65
CA GLY A 395 43.07 3.51 -16.89
C GLY A 395 44.24 2.66 -17.38
N LYS A 396 44.01 1.40 -17.80
CA LYS A 396 44.86 0.64 -18.77
C LYS A 396 44.36 -0.80 -18.95
N LYS A 397 43.56 -1.02 -20.00
CA LYS A 397 43.50 -2.19 -20.90
C LYS A 397 42.06 -2.41 -21.37
N GLN A 398 41.77 -1.99 -22.60
CA GLN A 398 41.08 -2.82 -23.59
C GLN A 398 41.17 -2.16 -24.96
N THR A 399 41.83 -2.85 -25.86
CA THR A 399 41.94 -2.60 -27.30
C THR A 399 40.58 -2.78 -27.97
N ALA A 400 40.24 -1.87 -28.87
CA ALA A 400 39.00 -1.86 -29.66
C ALA A 400 38.87 -3.11 -30.55
N PRO A 401 37.67 -3.71 -30.68
CA PRO A 401 37.32 -4.51 -31.84
C PRO A 401 36.77 -3.63 -32.98
N GLU A 402 37.18 -3.97 -34.18
CA GLU A 402 36.82 -3.34 -35.47
C GLU A 402 35.32 -3.45 -35.78
N ASN A 403 34.77 -2.39 -36.40
CA ASN A 403 33.41 -2.36 -36.94
C ASN A 403 33.25 -3.36 -38.10
N PRO A 404 32.25 -4.26 -38.08
CA PRO A 404 31.86 -4.96 -39.29
C PRO A 404 30.91 -4.11 -40.15
N THR A 405 31.22 -4.09 -41.44
CA THR A 405 30.50 -3.46 -42.54
C THR A 405 29.06 -3.99 -42.67
N PRO A 406 28.06 -3.19 -43.10
CA PRO A 406 26.69 -3.68 -43.27
C PRO A 406 26.57 -4.51 -44.56
N VAL A 407 26.06 -5.74 -44.45
CA VAL A 407 25.64 -6.59 -45.58
C VAL A 407 24.11 -6.49 -45.74
N PRO A 408 23.57 -6.43 -46.97
CA PRO A 408 22.23 -5.91 -47.25
C PRO A 408 21.12 -6.91 -46.93
N LEU A 409 19.99 -6.43 -46.40
CA LEU A 409 18.75 -7.20 -46.31
C LEU A 409 18.18 -7.42 -47.72
N ALA A 410 18.00 -8.70 -48.07
CA ALA A 410 17.21 -9.11 -49.21
C ALA A 410 15.73 -8.78 -48.99
N THR A 411 15.18 -8.07 -49.97
CA THR A 411 13.79 -7.70 -50.13
C THR A 411 12.90 -8.91 -50.36
N ASN A 412 11.75 -8.98 -49.66
CA ASN A 412 10.55 -9.62 -50.18
C ASN A 412 9.31 -8.81 -49.77
N GLY A 413 8.85 -7.98 -50.70
CA GLY A 413 7.47 -8.00 -51.15
C GLY A 413 6.35 -7.59 -50.18
N ALA A 414 6.31 -6.31 -49.81
CA ALA A 414 5.05 -5.57 -49.77
C ALA A 414 5.36 -4.08 -50.03
N THR A 415 4.78 -3.54 -51.09
CA THR A 415 4.94 -2.15 -51.55
C THR A 415 4.57 -1.12 -50.48
N PRO A 416 5.26 0.03 -50.42
CA PRO A 416 5.03 1.07 -49.43
C PRO A 416 3.85 1.97 -49.84
N GLN A 417 2.87 2.13 -48.95
CA GLN A 417 2.03 3.33 -48.94
C GLN A 417 2.45 4.16 -47.74
N ASP A 418 3.03 5.32 -48.01
CA ASP A 418 3.20 6.42 -47.06
C ASP A 418 3.08 7.71 -47.91
N PRO A 419 2.60 8.87 -47.40
CA PRO A 419 2.35 9.17 -45.99
C PRO A 419 1.06 9.96 -45.72
N GLU A 420 0.24 9.53 -44.77
CA GLU A 420 -0.52 10.50 -43.98
C GLU A 420 0.11 10.61 -42.60
N THR A 421 1.09 11.50 -42.53
CA THR A 421 1.52 12.16 -41.30
C THR A 421 0.29 12.59 -40.50
N TYR A 422 -0.02 11.88 -39.41
CA TYR A 422 -0.91 12.40 -38.39
C TYR A 422 -0.26 13.65 -37.79
N LYS A 423 -0.72 14.83 -38.22
CA LYS A 423 -0.34 16.09 -37.60
C LYS A 423 -0.95 16.10 -36.20
N VAL A 424 -0.10 16.00 -35.17
CA VAL A 424 -0.52 16.28 -33.79
C VAL A 424 -0.84 17.77 -33.72
N LEU A 425 -2.13 18.09 -33.70
CA LEU A 425 -2.60 19.47 -33.57
C LEU A 425 -2.46 19.91 -32.12
N THR A 426 -1.96 21.12 -31.90
CA THR A 426 -2.01 21.71 -30.57
C THR A 426 -3.45 22.03 -30.19
N VAL A 427 -3.73 22.14 -28.88
CA VAL A 427 -5.08 22.47 -28.38
C VAL A 427 -5.64 23.73 -29.06
N ASP A 428 -4.80 24.74 -29.30
CA ASP A 428 -5.22 25.97 -29.98
C ASP A 428 -5.57 25.78 -31.45
N GLN A 429 -4.87 24.88 -32.15
CA GLN A 429 -5.18 24.54 -33.55
C GLN A 429 -6.49 23.78 -33.68
N ILE A 430 -6.80 22.92 -32.69
CA ILE A 430 -8.08 22.21 -32.61
C ILE A 430 -9.21 23.23 -32.35
N LEU A 431 -9.00 24.18 -31.44
CA LEU A 431 -10.01 25.20 -31.13
C LEU A 431 -10.32 26.11 -32.34
N ASN A 432 -9.31 26.50 -33.12
CA ASN A 432 -9.51 27.32 -34.33
C ASN A 432 -10.26 26.60 -35.46
N LEU A 433 -10.01 25.30 -35.64
CA LEU A 433 -10.76 24.48 -36.59
C LEU A 433 -12.23 24.28 -36.16
N MET A 434 -12.52 24.38 -34.86
CA MET A 434 -13.87 24.25 -34.31
C MET A 434 -14.69 25.54 -34.40
N GLU A 435 -14.07 26.73 -34.36
CA GLU A 435 -14.79 28.00 -34.58
C GLU A 435 -15.24 28.16 -36.03
N THR A 436 -14.43 27.69 -36.98
CA THR A 436 -14.75 27.69 -38.41
C THR A 436 -15.86 26.70 -38.79
N ALA A 437 -16.12 25.67 -37.97
CA ALA A 437 -17.22 24.73 -38.18
C ALA A 437 -18.58 25.23 -37.63
N ASN A 438 -18.59 26.29 -36.82
CA ASN A 438 -19.79 26.83 -36.16
C ASN A 438 -20.53 27.90 -36.99
N THR A 439 -20.05 28.24 -38.19
CA THR A 439 -20.67 29.24 -39.07
C THR A 439 -21.51 28.62 -40.20
N SER A 440 -21.70 27.30 -40.25
CA SER A 440 -22.61 26.68 -41.24
C SER A 440 -23.99 26.42 -40.64
N GLU A 441 -24.98 27.02 -41.28
CA GLU A 441 -26.40 27.07 -40.94
C GLU A 441 -27.10 25.70 -40.76
N ALA A 442 -28.20 25.78 -40.00
CA ALA A 442 -29.40 24.92 -40.01
C ALA A 442 -29.43 23.65 -39.10
N ASP A 443 -30.32 23.77 -38.11
CA ASP A 443 -31.25 22.78 -37.56
C ASP A 443 -30.70 21.46 -37.00
N ASP A 444 -30.33 21.48 -35.71
CA ASP A 444 -31.07 20.77 -34.64
C ASP A 444 -30.33 20.98 -33.30
N ASP A 445 -30.72 22.02 -32.56
CA ASP A 445 -29.82 22.79 -31.69
C ASP A 445 -29.81 22.37 -30.20
N LYS A 446 -30.50 21.29 -29.80
CA LYS A 446 -30.54 20.85 -28.38
C LYS A 446 -29.71 19.62 -28.06
N LYS A 447 -29.64 18.63 -28.95
CA LYS A 447 -28.83 17.41 -28.71
C LYS A 447 -27.35 17.62 -29.07
N LYS A 448 -27.07 18.41 -30.11
CA LYS A 448 -25.68 18.78 -30.48
C LYS A 448 -25.01 19.61 -29.38
N LYS A 449 -25.68 20.63 -28.82
CA LYS A 449 -25.13 21.44 -27.71
C LYS A 449 -24.76 20.61 -26.47
N GLY A 450 -25.58 19.59 -26.12
CA GLY A 450 -25.30 18.71 -24.98
C GLY A 450 -24.05 17.87 -25.16
N PHE A 451 -23.94 17.20 -26.31
CA PHE A 451 -22.77 16.38 -26.64
C PHE A 451 -21.48 17.22 -26.73
N TRP A 452 -21.55 18.40 -27.36
CA TRP A 452 -20.39 19.27 -27.53
C TRP A 452 -19.92 19.94 -26.23
N ASN A 453 -20.82 20.26 -25.31
CA ASN A 453 -20.44 20.75 -23.98
C ASN A 453 -19.77 19.67 -23.13
N GLN A 454 -20.24 18.43 -23.24
CA GLN A 454 -19.66 17.29 -22.55
C GLN A 454 -18.28 16.93 -23.12
N PHE A 455 -18.11 17.01 -24.44
CA PHE A 455 -16.83 16.78 -25.09
C PHE A 455 -15.81 17.89 -24.80
N LYS A 456 -16.21 19.18 -24.86
CA LYS A 456 -15.34 20.30 -24.44
C LYS A 456 -14.94 20.19 -22.96
N SER A 457 -15.83 19.72 -22.09
CA SER A 457 -15.51 19.48 -20.67
C SER A 457 -14.47 18.36 -20.51
N ASN A 458 -14.56 17.30 -21.31
CA ASN A 458 -13.64 16.17 -21.22
C ASN A 458 -12.26 16.47 -21.83
N VAL A 459 -12.18 17.25 -22.91
CA VAL A 459 -10.91 17.67 -23.51
C VAL A 459 -10.20 18.71 -22.65
N LYS A 460 -10.91 19.57 -21.91
CA LYS A 460 -10.29 20.48 -20.94
C LYS A 460 -9.87 19.81 -19.62
N LYS A 461 -10.34 18.59 -19.37
CA LYS A 461 -10.09 17.82 -18.14
C LYS A 461 -8.96 16.79 -18.27
N ARG A 462 -8.54 16.46 -19.49
CA ARG A 462 -7.30 15.75 -19.78
C ARG A 462 -6.24 16.76 -20.17
#